data_AF-A0A7I8CRA9-F1
#
_entry.id   AF-A0A7I8CRA9-F1
#
_cell.length_a   1.000
_cell.length_b   1.000
_cell.length_c   1.000
_cell.angle_alpha   90.00
_cell.angle_beta   90.00
_cell.angle_gamma   90.00
#
_symmetry.space_group_name_H-M   'P 1'
#
loop_
_entity.id
_entity.type
_entity.pdbx_description
1 polymer ?
#
loop_
_entity_poly.entity_id
_entity_poly.type
_entity_poly.pdbx_seq_one_letter_code
_entity_poly.pdbx_strand_id
1 'polypeptide(L)'
;MLLSKLLRRLSHMKPGTEDGNSRGWRFVLHRTGFAKFSAAVILILGGVWLFLGILEDVLSGDPLVTVDRMLYSGLQGLRAPFFNHVMVAISELGDSEVTVPVALAMIAAHLFRREWRSAGYWVVAVAAAEASVKLLKVAVQRSRPVSIYKGIEGFSFPSSHATLSLVVYGFLTYLVCRGHRREVQFRIAVISGSVIALISFSRLYLRVHWFSDILAGLSLGTARIAFLSIVHYLRDHDRQGSSVLWMTALITFLTAAVIHIFLHHGVDFERYAI
;
A
#
# COMPACT_ATOMS: atom_id res chain seq x y z
N MET A 1 3.63 -14.43 69.69
CA MET A 1 4.88 -14.70 68.94
C MET A 1 4.68 -15.42 67.60
N LEU A 2 3.55 -16.12 67.36
CA LEU A 2 3.23 -16.77 66.07
C LEU A 2 2.64 -15.82 65.01
N LEU A 3 1.88 -14.80 65.42
CA LEU A 3 1.24 -13.84 64.50
C LEU A 3 2.26 -12.92 63.80
N SER A 4 3.35 -12.54 64.48
CA SER A 4 4.41 -11.71 63.89
C SER A 4 5.29 -12.46 62.88
N LYS A 5 5.43 -13.79 63.03
CA LYS A 5 6.11 -14.65 62.04
C LYS A 5 5.23 -14.89 60.80
N LEU A 6 3.91 -14.94 60.94
CA LEU A 6 2.99 -15.07 59.81
C LEU A 6 2.93 -13.76 58.98
N LEU A 7 2.90 -12.61 59.67
CA LEU A 7 2.88 -11.29 59.02
C LEU A 7 4.20 -10.96 58.29
N ARG A 8 5.35 -11.42 58.79
CA ARG A 8 6.64 -11.29 58.07
C ARG A 8 6.76 -12.22 56.85
N ARG A 9 6.03 -13.33 56.80
CA ARG A 9 5.98 -14.18 55.59
C ARG A 9 5.09 -13.58 54.51
N LEU A 10 4.06 -12.82 54.88
CA LEU A 10 3.21 -12.10 53.93
C LEU A 10 3.86 -10.83 53.40
N SER A 11 4.78 -10.18 54.14
CA SER A 11 5.52 -9.00 53.68
C SER A 11 6.65 -9.31 52.67
N HIS A 12 6.98 -10.58 52.46
CA HIS A 12 7.96 -11.04 51.47
C HIS A 12 7.34 -11.72 50.25
N MET A 13 6.00 -11.73 50.14
CA MET A 13 5.38 -11.93 48.84
C MET A 13 5.66 -10.68 48.01
N LYS A 14 6.79 -10.70 47.29
CA LYS A 14 6.91 -9.91 46.06
C LYS A 14 5.59 -10.07 45.31
N PRO A 15 4.94 -8.99 44.84
CA PRO A 15 3.89 -9.16 43.86
C PRO A 15 4.47 -10.06 42.79
N GLY A 16 3.77 -11.17 42.55
CA GLY A 16 4.18 -12.19 41.61
C GLY A 16 4.66 -11.51 40.34
N THR A 17 5.64 -12.13 39.71
CA THR A 17 6.03 -11.88 38.33
C THR A 17 4.76 -11.65 37.49
N GLU A 18 4.34 -10.38 37.37
CA GLU A 18 3.20 -10.00 36.56
C GLU A 18 3.63 -10.26 35.13
N ASP A 19 3.09 -11.36 34.61
CA ASP A 19 3.03 -11.81 33.25
C ASP A 19 3.74 -10.90 32.24
N GLY A 20 4.78 -11.45 31.61
CA GLY A 20 5.41 -10.89 30.42
C GLY A 20 4.44 -10.60 29.26
N ASN A 21 3.17 -11.01 29.38
CA ASN A 21 2.11 -10.80 28.41
C ASN A 21 1.22 -9.56 28.69
N SER A 22 1.19 -9.04 29.94
CA SER A 22 0.36 -7.88 30.31
C SER A 22 0.97 -6.53 29.88
N ARG A 23 2.24 -6.53 29.43
CA ARG A 23 2.98 -5.33 29.01
C ARG A 23 2.88 -5.00 27.53
N GLY A 24 2.60 -5.97 26.66
CA GLY A 24 2.73 -5.79 25.21
C GLY A 24 1.80 -4.72 24.64
N TRP A 25 0.49 -4.89 24.84
CA TRP A 25 -0.53 -3.96 24.32
C TRP A 25 -0.52 -2.61 25.04
N ARG A 26 -0.25 -2.59 26.36
CA ARG A 26 -0.04 -1.33 27.11
C ARG A 26 1.16 -0.53 26.59
N PHE A 27 2.28 -1.21 26.31
CA PHE A 27 3.47 -0.59 25.71
C PHE A 27 3.19 -0.01 24.33
N VAL A 28 2.50 -0.76 23.47
CA VAL A 28 2.09 -0.30 22.14
C VAL A 28 1.21 0.95 22.24
N LEU A 29 0.14 0.89 23.04
CA LEU A 29 -0.78 2.00 23.24
C LEU A 29 -0.11 3.24 23.80
N HIS A 30 0.80 3.08 24.76
CA HIS A 30 1.57 4.18 25.33
C HIS A 30 2.47 4.85 24.28
N ARG A 31 3.06 4.07 23.38
CA ARG A 31 4.01 4.58 22.37
C ARG A 31 3.32 5.20 21.15
N THR A 32 2.21 4.62 20.68
CA THR A 32 1.47 5.08 19.48
C THR A 32 0.38 6.09 19.79
N GLY A 33 -0.14 6.04 21.01
CA GLY A 33 -1.44 6.60 21.35
C GLY A 33 -2.57 5.67 20.87
N PHE A 34 -3.68 5.67 21.62
CA PHE A 34 -4.86 4.85 21.34
C PHE A 34 -5.42 5.09 19.95
N ALA A 35 -5.59 6.37 19.55
CA ALA A 35 -6.20 6.72 18.27
C ALA A 35 -5.43 6.14 17.05
N LYS A 36 -4.10 6.25 17.02
CA LYS A 36 -3.29 5.73 15.89
C LYS A 36 -3.27 4.21 15.86
N PHE A 37 -3.21 3.58 17.02
CA PHE A 37 -3.27 2.12 17.11
C PHE A 37 -4.62 1.59 16.63
N SER A 38 -5.73 2.15 17.13
CA SER A 38 -7.07 1.77 16.72
C SER A 38 -7.29 1.99 15.22
N ALA A 39 -6.82 3.12 14.68
CA ALA A 39 -6.87 3.38 13.23
C ALA A 39 -6.09 2.31 12.44
N ALA A 40 -4.88 1.96 12.87
CA ALA A 40 -4.10 0.91 12.22
C ALA A 40 -4.81 -0.46 12.28
N VAL A 41 -5.36 -0.84 13.43
CA VAL A 41 -6.12 -2.09 13.58
C VAL A 41 -7.35 -2.10 12.67
N ILE A 42 -8.11 -1.01 12.61
CA ILE A 42 -9.28 -0.89 11.72
C ILE A 42 -8.86 -1.03 10.25
N LEU A 43 -7.78 -0.36 9.83
CA LEU A 43 -7.29 -0.45 8.45
C LEU A 43 -6.76 -1.84 8.10
N ILE A 44 -6.11 -2.53 9.04
CA ILE A 44 -5.60 -3.90 8.85
C ILE A 44 -6.77 -4.87 8.74
N LEU A 45 -7.64 -4.91 9.76
CA LEU A 45 -8.75 -5.86 9.81
C LEU A 45 -9.78 -5.57 8.72
N GLY A 46 -10.13 -4.30 8.52
CA GLY A 46 -11.05 -3.87 7.47
C GLY A 46 -10.49 -4.12 6.07
N GLY A 47 -9.20 -3.86 5.83
CA GLY A 47 -8.55 -4.14 4.55
C GLY A 47 -8.49 -5.64 4.25
N VAL A 48 -8.14 -6.48 5.24
CA VAL A 48 -8.15 -7.94 5.07
C VAL A 48 -9.57 -8.46 4.85
N TRP A 49 -10.54 -8.02 5.66
CA TRP A 49 -11.94 -8.41 5.53
C TRP A 49 -12.50 -8.03 4.15
N LEU A 50 -12.26 -6.80 3.70
CA LEU A 50 -12.70 -6.33 2.39
C LEU A 50 -12.03 -7.13 1.26
N PHE A 51 -10.73 -7.41 1.35
CA PHE A 51 -10.04 -8.25 0.37
C PHE A 51 -10.63 -9.66 0.28
N LEU A 52 -10.88 -10.30 1.43
CA LEU A 52 -11.43 -11.65 1.47
C LEU A 52 -12.86 -11.70 0.92
N GLY A 53 -13.71 -10.72 1.24
CA GLY A 53 -15.05 -10.62 0.67
C GLY A 53 -15.03 -10.41 -0.86
N ILE A 54 -14.13 -9.54 -1.35
CA ILE A 54 -13.97 -9.36 -2.81
C ILE A 54 -13.45 -10.65 -3.48
N LEU A 55 -12.51 -11.36 -2.83
CA LEU A 55 -11.98 -12.61 -3.35
C LEU A 55 -13.07 -13.68 -3.42
N GLU A 56 -13.88 -13.82 -2.36
CA GLU A 56 -15.06 -14.69 -2.34
C GLU A 56 -16.01 -14.34 -3.49
N ASP A 57 -16.37 -13.05 -3.63
CA ASP A 57 -17.29 -12.62 -4.68
C ASP A 57 -16.77 -12.97 -6.09
N VAL A 58 -15.47 -12.79 -6.32
CA VAL A 58 -14.80 -13.07 -7.59
C VAL A 58 -14.77 -14.58 -7.89
N LEU A 59 -14.56 -15.42 -6.88
CA LEU A 59 -14.52 -16.87 -7.03
C LEU A 59 -15.92 -17.48 -7.20
N SER A 60 -16.92 -16.93 -6.52
CA SER A 60 -18.31 -17.39 -6.55
C SER A 60 -19.11 -16.85 -7.76
N GLY A 61 -18.62 -15.78 -8.41
CA GLY A 61 -19.33 -15.15 -9.52
C GLY A 61 -20.48 -14.23 -9.08
N ASP A 62 -20.37 -13.68 -7.86
CA ASP A 62 -21.38 -12.96 -7.11
C ASP A 62 -21.64 -11.52 -7.61
N PRO A 63 -22.56 -10.74 -7.00
CA PRO A 63 -23.03 -9.45 -7.53
C PRO A 63 -21.94 -8.44 -7.91
N LEU A 64 -20.77 -8.47 -7.26
CA LEU A 64 -19.65 -7.59 -7.60
C LEU A 64 -19.14 -7.79 -9.03
N VAL A 65 -19.23 -9.01 -9.58
CA VAL A 65 -18.90 -9.30 -10.98
C VAL A 65 -19.91 -8.67 -11.94
N THR A 66 -21.15 -8.44 -11.49
CA THR A 66 -22.14 -7.67 -12.25
C THR A 66 -21.81 -6.18 -12.24
N VAL A 67 -21.39 -5.64 -11.10
CA VAL A 67 -20.90 -4.25 -11.00
C VAL A 67 -19.70 -4.02 -11.91
N ASP A 68 -18.75 -4.96 -11.95
CA ASP A 68 -17.60 -4.93 -12.85
C ASP A 68 -18.02 -4.73 -14.31
N ARG A 69 -19.02 -5.50 -14.77
CA ARG A 69 -19.55 -5.41 -16.14
C ARG A 69 -20.28 -4.09 -16.40
N MET A 70 -21.06 -3.60 -15.45
CA MET A 70 -21.75 -2.31 -15.56
C MET A 70 -20.76 -1.16 -15.69
N LEU A 71 -19.75 -1.10 -14.82
CA LEU A 71 -18.71 -0.07 -14.87
C LEU A 71 -17.89 -0.16 -16.16
N TYR A 72 -17.53 -1.37 -16.58
CA TYR A 72 -16.87 -1.60 -17.86
C TYR A 72 -17.67 -1.02 -19.03
N SER A 73 -18.98 -1.30 -19.12
CA SER A 73 -19.83 -0.77 -20.19
C SER A 73 -20.02 0.75 -20.10
N GLY A 74 -20.23 1.30 -18.90
CA GLY A 74 -20.48 2.72 -18.71
C GLY A 74 -19.28 3.59 -19.08
N LEU A 75 -18.06 3.10 -18.81
CA LEU A 75 -16.83 3.84 -19.11
C LEU A 75 -16.48 3.86 -20.60
N GLN A 76 -17.03 2.96 -21.43
CA GLN A 76 -16.78 2.98 -22.88
C GLN A 76 -17.26 4.28 -23.52
N GLY A 77 -18.38 4.86 -23.02
CA GLY A 77 -18.90 6.13 -23.50
C GLY A 77 -18.02 7.34 -23.16
N LEU A 78 -17.07 7.21 -22.22
CA LEU A 78 -16.15 8.28 -21.82
C LEU A 78 -14.82 8.26 -22.60
N ARG A 79 -14.66 7.31 -23.53
CA ARG A 79 -13.42 7.18 -24.32
C ARG A 79 -13.36 8.20 -25.44
N ALA A 80 -12.30 9.01 -25.44
CA ALA A 80 -11.96 9.94 -26.52
C ALA A 80 -10.44 10.02 -26.67
N PRO A 81 -9.89 10.34 -27.87
CA PRO A 81 -8.45 10.31 -28.12
C PRO A 81 -7.63 11.10 -27.10
N PHE A 82 -8.07 12.32 -26.74
CA PHE A 82 -7.41 13.13 -25.73
C PHE A 82 -7.39 12.47 -24.34
N PHE A 83 -8.54 11.98 -23.87
CA PHE A 83 -8.63 11.32 -22.57
C PHE A 83 -7.87 9.99 -22.53
N ASN A 84 -7.78 9.28 -23.65
CA ASN A 84 -6.94 8.09 -23.76
C ASN A 84 -5.47 8.44 -23.50
N HIS A 85 -4.92 9.45 -24.16
CA HIS A 85 -3.54 9.90 -23.90
C HIS A 85 -3.32 10.26 -22.43
N VAL A 86 -4.24 11.04 -21.85
CA VAL A 86 -4.13 11.43 -20.43
C VAL A 86 -4.18 10.21 -19.52
N MET A 87 -5.08 9.26 -19.76
CA MET A 87 -5.23 8.07 -18.91
C MET A 87 -4.06 7.09 -19.07
N VAL A 88 -3.48 6.98 -20.27
CA VAL A 88 -2.25 6.22 -20.50
C VAL A 88 -1.09 6.84 -19.71
N ALA A 89 -0.89 8.16 -19.82
CA ALA A 89 0.15 8.87 -19.07
C ALA A 89 -0.02 8.74 -17.54
N ILE A 90 -1.26 8.77 -17.05
CA ILE A 90 -1.57 8.52 -15.64
C ILE A 90 -1.26 7.06 -15.26
N SER A 91 -1.57 6.09 -16.14
CA SER A 91 -1.25 4.68 -15.91
C SER A 91 0.24 4.43 -15.79
N GLU A 92 1.04 5.11 -16.62
CA GLU A 92 2.50 5.03 -16.67
C GLU A 92 3.15 5.44 -15.34
N LEU A 93 2.52 6.31 -14.55
CA LEU A 93 2.97 6.63 -13.19
C LEU A 93 2.89 5.43 -12.24
N GLY A 94 2.09 4.41 -12.56
CA GLY A 94 1.97 3.16 -11.79
C GLY A 94 2.84 2.02 -12.30
N ASP A 95 3.60 2.24 -13.39
CA ASP A 95 4.45 1.20 -13.98
C ASP A 95 5.67 0.89 -13.09
N SER A 96 6.25 -0.29 -13.30
CA SER A 96 7.49 -0.71 -12.62
C SER A 96 8.65 0.25 -12.88
N GLU A 97 8.68 0.85 -14.06
CA GLU A 97 9.66 1.80 -14.57
C GLU A 97 9.67 3.10 -13.77
N VAL A 98 8.58 3.41 -13.06
CA VAL A 98 8.50 4.56 -12.14
C VAL A 98 8.59 4.10 -10.68
N THR A 99 7.82 3.07 -10.31
CA THR A 99 7.70 2.63 -8.91
C THR A 99 8.97 1.97 -8.37
N VAL A 100 9.69 1.19 -9.19
CA VAL A 100 10.94 0.51 -8.78
C VAL A 100 12.08 1.51 -8.55
N PRO A 101 12.37 2.48 -9.44
CA PRO A 101 13.37 3.50 -9.15
C PRO A 101 13.07 4.29 -7.87
N VAL A 102 11.81 4.66 -7.62
CA VAL A 102 11.41 5.35 -6.39
C VAL A 102 11.72 4.48 -5.16
N ALA A 103 11.34 3.19 -5.18
CA ALA A 103 11.63 2.28 -4.09
C ALA A 103 13.14 2.09 -3.87
N LEU A 104 13.91 1.89 -4.95
CA LEU A 104 15.37 1.71 -4.88
C LEU A 104 16.08 2.96 -4.37
N ALA A 105 15.68 4.16 -4.82
CA ALA A 105 16.22 5.42 -4.33
C ALA A 105 15.95 5.58 -2.84
N MET A 106 14.75 5.19 -2.36
CA MET A 106 14.43 5.24 -0.94
C MET A 106 15.23 4.23 -0.12
N ILE A 107 15.38 2.99 -0.61
CA ILE A 107 16.24 1.98 0.02
C ILE A 107 17.67 2.51 0.12
N ALA A 108 18.23 2.98 -0.99
CA ALA A 108 19.59 3.52 -1.04
C ALA A 108 19.77 4.70 -0.09
N ALA A 109 18.84 5.66 -0.08
CA ALA A 109 18.89 6.81 0.81
C ALA A 109 18.90 6.40 2.29
N HIS A 110 18.07 5.43 2.68
CA HIS A 110 18.09 4.89 4.05
C HIS A 110 19.39 4.13 4.35
N LEU A 111 19.93 3.35 3.41
CA LEU A 111 21.21 2.65 3.58
C LEU A 111 22.38 3.64 3.76
N PHE A 112 22.47 4.69 2.94
CA PHE A 112 23.50 5.73 3.07
C PHE A 112 23.44 6.47 4.41
N ARG A 113 22.22 6.65 4.94
CA ARG A 113 22.00 7.24 6.27
C ARG A 113 22.19 6.22 7.42
N ARG A 114 22.57 4.98 7.12
CA ARG A 114 22.71 3.85 8.06
C ARG A 114 21.40 3.53 8.80
N GLU A 115 20.27 3.82 8.16
CA GLU A 115 18.91 3.54 8.62
C GLU A 115 18.46 2.15 8.13
N TRP A 116 19.25 1.12 8.46
CA TRP A 116 19.10 -0.26 7.94
C TRP A 116 17.70 -0.84 8.16
N ARG A 117 17.03 -0.48 9.25
CA ARG A 117 15.66 -0.93 9.55
C ARG A 117 14.66 -0.38 8.55
N SER A 118 14.66 0.94 8.32
CA SER A 118 13.77 1.60 7.35
C SER A 118 14.01 1.09 5.93
N ALA A 119 15.27 0.86 5.54
CA ALA A 119 15.62 0.18 4.30
C ALA A 119 15.01 -1.23 4.22
N GLY A 120 15.13 -2.01 5.30
CA GLY A 120 14.52 -3.34 5.39
C GLY A 120 12.99 -3.32 5.26
N TYR A 121 12.30 -2.34 5.87
CA TYR A 121 10.86 -2.21 5.70
C TYR A 121 10.45 -1.86 4.28
N TRP A 122 11.22 -1.04 3.55
CA TRP A 122 11.00 -0.79 2.12
C TRP A 122 11.11 -2.07 1.29
N VAL A 123 12.17 -2.85 1.52
CA VAL A 123 12.37 -4.14 0.83
C VAL A 123 11.18 -5.07 1.11
N VAL A 124 10.79 -5.21 2.37
CA VAL A 124 9.64 -6.05 2.76
C VAL A 124 8.34 -5.53 2.15
N ALA A 125 8.11 -4.22 2.14
CA ALA A 125 6.90 -3.62 1.57
C ALA A 125 6.72 -4.00 0.10
N VAL A 126 7.75 -3.74 -0.72
CA VAL A 126 7.70 -3.94 -2.17
C VAL A 126 7.75 -5.42 -2.52
N ALA A 127 8.68 -6.19 -1.92
CA ALA A 127 8.82 -7.62 -2.22
C ALA A 127 7.56 -8.40 -1.80
N ALA A 128 6.99 -8.13 -0.63
CA ALA A 128 5.76 -8.80 -0.20
C ALA A 128 4.56 -8.41 -1.07
N ALA A 129 4.49 -7.16 -1.53
CA ALA A 129 3.45 -6.72 -2.46
C ALA A 129 3.53 -7.46 -3.79
N GLU A 130 4.70 -7.42 -4.42
CA GLU A 130 4.96 -8.07 -5.70
C GLU A 130 4.73 -9.59 -5.63
N ALA A 131 5.25 -10.24 -4.59
CA ALA A 131 5.04 -11.67 -4.36
C ALA A 131 3.54 -11.99 -4.19
N SER A 132 2.81 -11.20 -3.39
CA SER A 132 1.37 -11.44 -3.19
C SER A 132 0.56 -11.28 -4.46
N VAL A 133 0.86 -10.26 -5.29
CA VAL A 133 0.20 -10.06 -6.58
C VAL A 133 0.44 -11.25 -7.50
N LYS A 134 1.70 -11.68 -7.66
CA LYS A 134 2.05 -12.81 -8.54
C LYS A 134 1.43 -14.12 -8.06
N LEU A 135 1.47 -14.40 -6.76
CA LEU A 135 0.85 -15.60 -6.18
C LEU A 135 -0.66 -15.61 -6.43
N LEU A 136 -1.34 -14.49 -6.16
CA LEU A 136 -2.79 -14.39 -6.37
C LEU A 136 -3.17 -14.47 -7.86
N LYS A 137 -2.37 -13.91 -8.76
CA LYS A 137 -2.58 -14.05 -10.21
C LYS A 137 -2.55 -15.52 -10.64
N VAL A 138 -1.58 -16.29 -10.14
CA VAL A 138 -1.45 -17.72 -10.45
C VAL A 138 -2.55 -18.56 -9.77
N ALA A 139 -3.00 -18.16 -8.58
CA ALA A 139 -4.03 -18.88 -7.83
C ALA A 139 -5.45 -18.64 -8.35
N VAL A 140 -5.79 -17.39 -8.69
CA VAL A 140 -7.15 -16.99 -9.10
C VAL A 140 -7.33 -17.10 -10.60
N GLN A 141 -6.28 -16.86 -11.40
CA GLN A 141 -6.27 -16.99 -12.86
C GLN A 141 -7.40 -16.25 -13.58
N ARG A 142 -7.85 -15.13 -13.01
CA ARG A 142 -8.96 -14.36 -13.55
C ARG A 142 -8.60 -13.71 -14.89
N SER A 143 -9.46 -13.90 -15.89
CA SER A 143 -9.35 -13.26 -17.20
C SER A 143 -9.56 -11.74 -17.12
N ARG A 144 -8.73 -10.99 -17.84
CA ARG A 144 -8.88 -9.53 -18.02
C ARG A 144 -10.06 -9.18 -18.92
N PRO A 145 -10.60 -7.95 -18.86
CA PRO A 145 -11.61 -7.50 -19.81
C PRO A 145 -11.11 -7.49 -21.25
N VAL A 146 -9.83 -7.12 -21.46
CA VAL A 146 -9.16 -7.18 -22.77
C VAL A 146 -7.82 -7.91 -22.64
N SER A 147 -7.57 -8.83 -23.56
CA SER A 147 -6.40 -9.74 -23.57
C SER A 147 -5.19 -9.14 -24.30
N ILE A 148 -4.64 -8.03 -23.78
CA ILE A 148 -3.45 -7.37 -24.36
C ILE A 148 -2.12 -7.85 -23.74
N TYR A 149 -2.18 -8.54 -22.61
CA TYR A 149 -1.01 -9.09 -21.90
C TYR A 149 -0.89 -10.60 -22.07
N LYS A 150 0.33 -11.12 -21.90
CA LYS A 150 0.65 -12.56 -22.00
C LYS A 150 1.26 -13.09 -20.71
N GLY A 151 1.27 -14.42 -20.55
CA GLY A 151 1.85 -15.09 -19.39
C GLY A 151 1.12 -14.73 -18.08
N ILE A 152 1.87 -14.64 -16.98
CA ILE A 152 1.31 -14.28 -15.66
C ILE A 152 0.64 -12.90 -15.70
N GLU A 153 1.18 -11.97 -16.50
CA GLU A 153 0.58 -10.64 -16.67
C GLU A 153 -0.76 -10.67 -17.41
N GLY A 154 -1.10 -11.78 -18.08
CA GLY A 154 -2.42 -12.02 -18.65
C GLY A 154 -3.55 -12.10 -17.62
N PHE A 155 -3.25 -12.44 -16.36
CA PHE A 155 -4.24 -12.49 -15.29
C PHE A 155 -4.52 -11.12 -14.67
N SER A 156 -5.79 -10.88 -14.34
CA SER A 156 -6.29 -9.57 -13.91
C SER A 156 -6.26 -9.35 -12.40
N PHE A 157 -6.42 -10.42 -11.60
CA PHE A 157 -6.65 -10.30 -10.16
C PHE A 157 -5.39 -10.60 -9.32
N PRO A 158 -5.03 -9.73 -8.36
CA PRO A 158 -5.45 -8.34 -8.20
C PRO A 158 -4.68 -7.41 -9.18
N SER A 159 -5.09 -6.14 -9.22
CA SER A 159 -4.38 -5.12 -10.00
C SER A 159 -2.98 -4.82 -9.43
N SER A 160 -1.94 -5.06 -10.23
CA SER A 160 -0.54 -4.77 -9.87
C SER A 160 -0.34 -3.27 -9.70
N HIS A 161 -0.75 -2.45 -10.69
CA HIS A 161 -0.66 -0.99 -10.65
C HIS A 161 -1.30 -0.41 -9.39
N ALA A 162 -2.51 -0.82 -9.05
CA ALA A 162 -3.20 -0.32 -7.86
C ALA A 162 -2.48 -0.74 -6.57
N THR A 163 -2.09 -2.02 -6.48
CA THR A 163 -1.42 -2.57 -5.28
C THR A 163 -0.05 -1.93 -5.05
N LEU A 164 0.81 -1.90 -6.07
CA LEU A 164 2.18 -1.42 -5.97
C LEU A 164 2.22 0.10 -5.83
N SER A 165 1.34 0.83 -6.54
CA SER A 165 1.23 2.29 -6.36
C SER A 165 0.78 2.65 -4.96
N LEU A 166 -0.21 1.93 -4.40
CA LEU A 166 -0.61 2.13 -3.01
C LEU A 166 0.55 1.83 -2.06
N VAL A 167 1.24 0.69 -2.21
CA VAL A 167 2.35 0.30 -1.33
C VAL A 167 3.51 1.29 -1.40
N VAL A 168 3.96 1.67 -2.60
CA VAL A 168 5.11 2.57 -2.77
C VAL A 168 4.75 3.99 -2.37
N TYR A 169 3.69 4.57 -2.93
CA TYR A 169 3.33 5.97 -2.66
C TYR A 169 2.72 6.16 -1.28
N GLY A 170 1.95 5.19 -0.79
CA GLY A 170 1.39 5.21 0.56
C GLY A 170 2.46 5.04 1.65
N PHE A 171 3.43 4.12 1.46
CA PHE A 171 4.52 3.99 2.43
C PHE A 171 5.48 5.18 2.39
N LEU A 172 5.76 5.72 1.20
CA LEU A 172 6.48 6.99 1.05
C LEU A 172 5.77 8.12 1.80
N THR A 173 4.45 8.24 1.62
CA THR A 173 3.62 9.23 2.31
C THR A 173 3.72 9.11 3.82
N TYR A 174 3.64 7.88 4.36
CA TYR A 174 3.81 7.63 5.78
C TYR A 174 5.16 8.14 6.30
N LEU A 175 6.26 7.86 5.59
CA LEU A 175 7.60 8.27 5.99
C LEU A 175 7.80 9.78 5.90
N VAL A 176 7.33 10.41 4.82
CA VAL A 176 7.46 11.85 4.60
C VAL A 176 6.64 12.64 5.61
N CYS A 177 5.42 12.19 5.94
CA CYS A 177 4.54 12.88 6.89
C CYS A 177 5.11 12.97 8.32
N ARG A 178 6.15 12.19 8.65
CA ARG A 178 6.76 12.17 9.99
C ARG A 178 7.44 13.51 10.29
N GLY A 179 7.05 14.15 11.39
CA GLY A 179 7.65 15.42 11.83
C GLY A 179 7.01 16.68 11.23
N HIS A 180 6.07 16.54 10.29
CA HIS A 180 5.28 17.66 9.79
C HIS A 180 4.04 17.94 10.66
N ARG A 181 3.48 19.15 10.54
CA ARG A 181 2.20 19.52 11.18
C ARG A 181 1.04 18.76 10.55
N ARG A 182 -0.06 18.54 11.31
CA ARG A 182 -1.24 17.78 10.84
C ARG A 182 -1.80 18.28 9.50
N GLU A 183 -1.84 19.59 9.29
CA GLU A 183 -2.30 20.19 8.03
C GLU A 183 -1.45 19.79 6.83
N VAL A 184 -0.12 19.76 6.99
CA VAL A 184 0.81 19.35 5.93
C VAL A 184 0.68 17.85 5.68
N GLN A 185 0.58 17.04 6.75
CA GLN A 185 0.35 15.60 6.62
C GLN A 185 -0.93 15.30 5.83
N PHE A 186 -2.02 16.03 6.12
CA PHE A 186 -3.28 15.90 5.41
C PHE A 186 -3.13 16.23 3.92
N ARG A 187 -2.47 17.35 3.58
CA ARG A 187 -2.24 17.73 2.17
C ARG A 187 -1.43 16.68 1.41
N ILE A 188 -0.35 16.18 2.01
CA ILE A 188 0.48 15.13 1.39
C ILE A 188 -0.33 13.84 1.20
N ALA A 189 -1.11 13.44 2.21
CA ALA A 189 -1.97 12.26 2.12
C ALA A 189 -3.05 12.39 1.03
N VAL A 190 -3.66 13.57 0.89
CA VAL A 190 -4.64 13.84 -0.17
C VAL A 190 -3.98 13.80 -1.55
N ILE A 191 -2.81 14.43 -1.74
CA ILE A 191 -2.11 14.42 -3.03
C ILE A 191 -1.73 12.99 -3.43
N SER A 192 -1.10 12.25 -2.51
CA SER A 192 -0.72 10.85 -2.75
C SER A 192 -1.92 9.95 -3.01
N GLY A 193 -2.98 10.09 -2.20
CA GLY A 193 -4.24 9.37 -2.37
C GLY A 193 -4.88 9.65 -3.73
N SER A 194 -4.88 10.91 -4.18
CA SER A 194 -5.36 11.28 -5.52
C SER A 194 -4.54 10.65 -6.63
N VAL A 195 -3.21 10.62 -6.52
CA VAL A 195 -2.34 9.95 -7.51
C VAL A 195 -2.65 8.46 -7.57
N ILE A 196 -2.74 7.78 -6.42
CA ILE A 196 -3.08 6.34 -6.35
C ILE A 196 -4.47 6.09 -6.94
N ALA A 197 -5.45 6.94 -6.63
CA ALA A 197 -6.81 6.84 -7.14
C ALA A 197 -6.86 7.05 -8.67
N LEU A 198 -6.12 8.03 -9.19
CA LEU A 198 -6.03 8.30 -10.64
C LEU A 198 -5.36 7.15 -11.38
N ILE A 199 -4.25 6.60 -10.86
CA ILE A 199 -3.60 5.41 -11.42
C ILE A 199 -4.58 4.23 -11.42
N SER A 200 -5.28 4.02 -10.31
CA SER A 200 -6.25 2.93 -10.19
C SER A 200 -7.40 3.09 -11.18
N PHE A 201 -7.95 4.30 -11.29
CA PHE A 201 -9.02 4.64 -12.22
C PHE A 201 -8.58 4.48 -13.67
N SER A 202 -7.34 4.85 -14.02
CA SER A 202 -6.84 4.68 -15.39
C SER A 202 -6.84 3.21 -15.81
N ARG A 203 -6.57 2.26 -14.89
CA ARG A 203 -6.64 0.82 -15.20
C ARG A 203 -8.05 0.34 -15.56
N LEU A 204 -9.05 0.94 -14.92
CA LEU A 204 -10.47 0.67 -15.20
C LEU A 204 -10.86 1.29 -16.55
N TYR A 205 -10.49 2.56 -16.78
CA TYR A 205 -10.74 3.29 -18.02
C TYR A 205 -10.08 2.64 -19.25
N LEU A 206 -8.83 2.19 -19.10
CA LEU A 206 -8.06 1.50 -20.14
C LEU A 206 -8.49 0.04 -20.31
N ARG A 207 -9.51 -0.43 -19.58
CA ARG A 207 -10.16 -1.74 -19.77
C ARG A 207 -9.25 -2.95 -19.49
N VAL A 208 -8.22 -2.75 -18.67
CA VAL A 208 -7.24 -3.81 -18.38
C VAL A 208 -7.46 -4.49 -17.05
N HIS A 209 -8.27 -3.90 -16.18
CA HIS A 209 -8.67 -4.48 -14.90
C HIS A 209 -10.15 -4.28 -14.65
N TRP A 210 -10.74 -5.23 -13.94
CA TRP A 210 -12.07 -5.09 -13.35
C TRP A 210 -12.01 -4.15 -12.13
N PHE A 211 -13.15 -3.60 -11.73
CA PHE A 211 -13.23 -2.72 -10.57
C PHE A 211 -12.88 -3.47 -9.28
N SER A 212 -13.36 -4.70 -9.14
CA SER A 212 -12.99 -5.60 -8.04
C SER A 212 -11.49 -5.93 -7.98
N ASP A 213 -10.79 -6.06 -9.12
CA ASP A 213 -9.33 -6.27 -9.15
C ASP A 213 -8.59 -5.10 -8.49
N ILE A 214 -9.08 -3.88 -8.72
CA ILE A 214 -8.54 -2.64 -8.18
C ILE A 214 -8.84 -2.56 -6.68
N LEU A 215 -10.09 -2.79 -6.27
CA LEU A 215 -10.47 -2.77 -4.86
C LEU A 215 -9.72 -3.84 -4.03
N ALA A 216 -9.53 -5.03 -4.59
CA ALA A 216 -8.73 -6.08 -3.95
C ALA A 216 -7.27 -5.63 -3.76
N GLY A 217 -6.66 -5.03 -4.79
CA GLY A 217 -5.31 -4.49 -4.69
C GLY A 217 -5.17 -3.38 -3.65
N LEU A 218 -6.12 -2.45 -3.63
CA LEU A 218 -6.12 -1.32 -2.69
C LEU A 218 -6.39 -1.77 -1.25
N SER A 219 -7.29 -2.72 -1.03
CA SER A 219 -7.59 -3.25 0.31
C SER A 219 -6.39 -4.00 0.91
N LEU A 220 -5.76 -4.88 0.14
CA LEU A 220 -4.56 -5.61 0.55
C LEU A 220 -3.37 -4.66 0.78
N GLY A 221 -3.16 -3.68 -0.12
CA GLY A 221 -2.12 -2.67 0.05
C GLY A 221 -2.35 -1.79 1.28
N THR A 222 -3.59 -1.42 1.57
CA THR A 222 -3.94 -0.61 2.76
C THR A 222 -3.63 -1.36 4.05
N ALA A 223 -4.08 -2.62 4.15
CA ALA A 223 -3.79 -3.46 5.31
C ALA A 223 -2.28 -3.61 5.53
N ARG A 224 -1.52 -3.83 4.45
CA ARG A 224 -0.06 -3.97 4.50
C ARG A 224 0.62 -2.69 4.98
N ILE A 225 0.27 -1.53 4.42
CA ILE A 225 0.90 -0.26 4.82
C ILE A 225 0.52 0.09 6.26
N ALA A 226 -0.72 -0.12 6.67
CA ALA A 226 -1.14 0.10 8.05
C ALA A 226 -0.31 -0.76 9.02
N PHE A 227 -0.12 -2.04 8.70
CA PHE A 227 0.74 -2.95 9.47
C PHE A 227 2.20 -2.49 9.50
N LEU A 228 2.80 -2.19 8.35
CA LEU A 228 4.21 -1.77 8.30
C LEU A 228 4.41 -0.43 8.99
N SER A 229 3.47 0.50 8.86
CA SER A 229 3.52 1.82 9.47
C SER A 229 3.49 1.74 11.00
N ILE A 230 2.63 0.88 11.57
CA ILE A 230 2.56 0.71 13.03
C ILE A 230 3.81 0.00 13.56
N VAL A 231 4.28 -1.05 12.88
CA VAL A 231 5.48 -1.79 13.29
C VAL A 231 6.74 -0.92 13.19
N HIS A 232 6.89 -0.16 12.10
CA HIS A 232 7.96 0.82 11.96
C HIS A 232 7.88 1.91 13.04
N TYR A 233 6.70 2.47 13.28
CA TYR A 233 6.50 3.52 14.29
C TYR A 233 6.87 3.06 15.70
N LEU A 234 6.56 1.80 16.04
CA LEU A 234 6.90 1.21 17.33
C LEU A 234 8.40 1.00 17.54
N ARG A 235 9.16 0.80 16.46
CA ARG A 235 10.60 0.52 16.54
C ARG A 235 11.47 1.75 16.35
N ASP A 236 11.04 2.69 15.54
CA ASP A 236 11.83 3.85 15.12
C ASP A 236 11.11 5.19 15.41
N HIS A 237 10.39 5.29 16.54
CA HIS A 237 9.54 6.45 16.89
C HIS A 237 10.22 7.82 16.74
N ASP A 238 11.49 7.95 17.12
CA ASP A 238 12.19 9.24 17.25
C ASP A 238 12.72 9.81 15.91
N ARG A 239 12.67 9.02 14.83
CA ARG A 239 13.18 9.44 13.52
C ARG A 239 12.21 10.36 12.78
N GLN A 240 12.50 11.66 12.74
CA GLN A 240 11.72 12.62 11.97
C GLN A 240 11.97 12.47 10.46
N GLY A 241 11.00 12.88 9.64
CA GLY A 241 11.16 12.98 8.20
C GLY A 241 12.29 13.95 7.86
N SER A 242 13.08 13.62 6.84
CA SER A 242 14.20 14.45 6.39
C SER A 242 13.85 15.09 5.06
N SER A 243 14.10 16.39 4.91
CA SER A 243 13.94 17.09 3.62
C SER A 243 14.70 16.40 2.50
N VAL A 244 15.85 15.78 2.81
CA VAL A 244 16.64 14.99 1.85
C VAL A 244 15.84 13.81 1.32
N LEU A 245 15.17 13.03 2.19
CA LEU A 245 14.39 11.86 1.76
C LEU A 245 13.21 12.27 0.88
N TRP A 246 12.53 13.37 1.22
CA TRP A 246 11.43 13.86 0.40
C TRP A 246 11.90 14.39 -0.96
N MET A 247 13.01 15.15 -0.98
CA MET A 247 13.61 15.60 -2.24
C MET A 247 14.09 14.44 -3.10
N THR A 248 14.74 13.43 -2.52
CA THR A 248 15.15 12.22 -3.24
C THR A 248 13.93 11.52 -3.85
N ALA A 249 12.86 11.34 -3.09
CA ALA A 249 11.64 10.70 -3.59
C ALA A 249 10.98 11.52 -4.71
N LEU A 250 10.83 12.83 -4.52
CA LEU A 250 10.19 13.72 -5.49
C LEU A 250 11.00 13.80 -6.78
N ILE A 251 12.32 14.01 -6.70
CA ILE A 251 13.20 14.07 -7.87
C ILE A 251 13.14 12.74 -8.60
N THR A 252 13.31 11.61 -7.91
CA THR A 252 13.29 10.28 -8.54
C THR A 252 11.95 9.98 -9.20
N PHE A 253 10.84 10.32 -8.53
CA PHE A 253 9.50 10.14 -9.11
C PHE A 253 9.33 10.97 -10.38
N LEU A 254 9.66 12.27 -10.33
CA LEU A 254 9.50 13.16 -11.48
C LEU A 254 10.42 12.76 -12.64
N THR A 255 11.68 12.43 -12.37
CA THR A 255 12.60 12.03 -13.44
C THR A 255 12.22 10.69 -14.04
N ALA A 256 11.90 9.68 -13.22
CA ALA A 256 11.48 8.37 -13.72
C ALA A 256 10.17 8.46 -14.52
N ALA A 257 9.19 9.22 -14.03
CA ALA A 257 7.92 9.45 -14.73
C ALA A 257 8.15 10.16 -16.07
N VAL A 258 8.89 11.27 -16.09
CA VAL A 258 9.15 12.02 -17.34
C VAL A 258 9.91 11.16 -18.34
N ILE A 259 10.96 10.45 -17.90
CA ILE A 259 11.74 9.58 -18.78
C ILE A 259 10.86 8.45 -19.33
N HIS A 260 10.07 7.80 -18.47
CA HIS A 260 9.22 6.69 -18.88
C HIS A 260 8.15 7.11 -19.89
N ILE A 261 7.40 8.17 -19.57
CA ILE A 261 6.38 8.74 -20.47
C ILE A 261 7.02 9.17 -21.79
N PHE A 262 8.16 9.87 -21.75
CA PHE A 262 8.82 10.34 -22.97
C PHE A 262 9.26 9.18 -23.88
N LEU A 263 9.71 8.06 -23.31
CA LEU A 263 10.26 6.94 -24.07
C LEU A 263 9.21 5.91 -24.52
N HIS A 264 8.14 5.68 -23.74
CA HIS A 264 7.24 4.55 -23.95
C HIS A 264 5.80 4.94 -24.31
N HIS A 265 5.42 6.21 -24.17
CA HIS A 265 4.01 6.63 -24.30
C HIS A 265 3.36 6.30 -25.64
N GLY A 266 4.11 6.41 -26.75
CA GLY A 266 3.57 6.04 -28.07
C GLY A 266 3.21 4.54 -28.14
N VAL A 267 4.10 3.68 -27.65
CA VAL A 267 3.92 2.22 -27.66
C VAL A 267 2.80 1.79 -26.72
N ASP A 268 2.75 2.39 -25.52
CA ASP A 268 1.68 2.10 -24.57
C ASP A 268 0.34 2.63 -25.04
N PHE A 269 0.29 3.82 -25.66
CA PHE A 269 -0.92 4.33 -26.26
C PHE A 269 -1.50 3.39 -27.32
N GLU A 270 -0.69 2.91 -28.26
CA GLU A 270 -1.12 1.92 -29.26
C GLU A 270 -1.64 0.63 -28.62
N ARG A 271 -0.98 0.17 -27.56
CA ARG A 271 -1.38 -1.03 -26.81
C ARG A 271 -2.77 -0.89 -26.17
N TYR A 272 -3.12 0.30 -25.67
CA TYR A 272 -4.42 0.56 -25.03
C TYR A 272 -5.49 1.17 -25.96
N ALA A 273 -5.12 1.51 -27.21
CA ALA A 273 -6.03 2.12 -28.20
C ALA A 273 -7.08 1.15 -28.76
N ILE A 274 -6.90 -0.16 -28.54
CA ILE A 274 -7.87 -1.24 -28.82
C ILE A 274 -9.11 -1.05 -27.95
#